data_AF-A0A2H9RQH9-F1
#
_entry.id   AF-A0A2H9RQH9-F1
#
_cell.length_a   1.000
_cell.length_b   1.000
_cell.length_c   1.000
_cell.angle_alpha   90.00
_cell.angle_beta   90.00
_cell.angle_gamma   90.00
#
_symmetry.space_group_name_H-M   'P 1'
#
loop_
_entity.id
_entity.type
_entity.pdbx_description
1 polymer ?
#
loop_
_entity_poly.entity_id
_entity_poly.type
_entity_poly.pdbx_seq_one_letter_code
_entity_poly.pdbx_strand_id
1 'polypeptide(L)'
;MTTQDLLFETFLHLPQKYTFPIKIANAQEFPISIKSHNDEISNFNYDESTNKISYEIFYDLNEHQHDSSINQIVLLQKDFSPFKQGYDVDVFVEGIQIKDNYFDFEISNPDENIVRINIPYEELMEIKNKLNLKNDNNQIKIEILSGEQIALNELDFMFENGVNAKVSWNSKLKTDEKIPLTFSFFDVNNKPAKDILFAYSISDSSGKEIWSNMGISDTYLGILTPHGIYQESVLVSTDGQYQLKIILIGHDSNNFEKYFTSKSDFSLYSDSVKEEKTEIVPSWIKNNAGWWADGILGDQEFIQSIQFLINENIINITVTESKSTGSQEIPSWIKNNAGWWADDLISESDFVKGIEFLISQGIIN
;
A
#
# COMPACT_ATOMS: atom_id res chain seq x y z
N MET A 1 29.13 23.79 43.95
CA MET A 1 28.45 22.95 42.94
C MET A 1 29.52 22.12 42.27
N THR A 2 29.57 20.82 42.55
CA THR A 2 30.44 19.87 41.85
C THR A 2 29.75 19.46 40.56
N THR A 3 30.31 19.83 39.43
CA THR A 3 29.91 19.30 38.12
C THR A 3 30.38 17.85 38.07
N GLN A 4 29.43 16.92 38.03
CA GLN A 4 29.73 15.51 37.82
C GLN A 4 29.80 15.30 36.31
N ASP A 5 30.97 14.90 35.81
CA ASP A 5 31.16 14.58 34.41
C ASP A 5 30.28 13.37 34.06
N LEU A 6 29.34 13.57 33.13
CA LEU A 6 28.59 12.47 32.52
C LEU A 6 29.51 11.77 31.50
N LEU A 7 30.02 10.61 31.89
CA LEU A 7 30.63 9.64 30.98
C LEU A 7 29.49 8.90 30.27
N PHE A 8 29.36 9.13 28.97
CA PHE A 8 28.57 8.27 28.10
C PHE A 8 29.50 7.20 27.53
N GLU A 9 29.37 5.96 27.99
CA GLU A 9 29.94 4.80 27.29
C GLU A 9 29.02 4.48 26.11
N THR A 10 29.55 4.57 24.90
CA THR A 10 28.83 4.14 23.70
C THR A 10 29.27 2.71 23.37
N PHE A 11 28.38 1.75 23.60
CA PHE A 11 28.60 0.36 23.21
C PHE A 11 28.13 0.15 21.77
N LEU A 12 29.08 -0.08 20.86
CA LEU A 12 28.76 -0.42 19.47
C LEU A 12 28.59 -1.95 19.35
N HIS A 13 27.35 -2.43 19.37
CA HIS A 13 27.05 -3.83 19.03
C HIS A 13 27.03 -4.01 17.51
N LEU A 14 28.10 -4.61 16.97
CA LEU A 14 28.14 -5.01 15.57
C LEU A 14 27.26 -6.24 15.36
N PRO A 15 26.31 -6.22 14.41
CA PRO A 15 25.45 -7.36 14.19
C PRO A 15 26.22 -8.57 13.65
N GLN A 16 25.91 -9.76 14.17
CA GLN A 16 26.46 -11.01 13.68
C GLN A 16 25.62 -11.54 12.51
N LYS A 17 26.27 -11.87 11.39
CA LYS A 17 25.61 -12.42 10.19
C LYS A 17 25.70 -13.95 10.20
N TYR A 18 24.53 -14.59 10.16
CA TYR A 18 24.37 -16.04 9.97
C TYR A 18 23.79 -16.29 8.59
N THR A 19 24.18 -17.38 7.93
CA THR A 19 23.65 -17.76 6.62
C THR A 19 23.23 -19.23 6.65
N PHE A 20 21.98 -19.48 6.26
CA PHE A 20 21.35 -20.79 6.29
C PHE A 20 20.91 -21.18 4.88
N PRO A 21 21.39 -22.32 4.34
CA PRO A 21 20.93 -22.80 3.04
C PRO A 21 19.54 -23.44 3.18
N ILE A 22 18.58 -22.97 2.38
CA ILE A 22 17.27 -23.60 2.23
C ILE A 22 17.25 -24.44 0.96
N LYS A 23 16.81 -25.68 1.09
CA LYS A 23 16.52 -26.59 -0.03
C LYS A 23 15.02 -26.64 -0.25
N ILE A 24 14.57 -26.27 -1.43
CA ILE A 24 13.19 -26.48 -1.86
C ILE A 24 13.06 -27.72 -2.75
N ALA A 25 11.84 -28.19 -3.01
CA ALA A 25 11.57 -29.47 -3.67
C ALA A 25 12.24 -29.68 -5.04
N ASN A 26 12.60 -28.61 -5.76
CA ASN A 26 13.30 -28.67 -7.06
C ASN A 26 14.83 -28.82 -6.95
N ALA A 27 15.36 -29.04 -5.73
CA ALA A 27 16.79 -29.12 -5.40
C ALA A 27 17.58 -27.81 -5.64
N GLN A 28 16.91 -26.68 -5.84
CA GLN A 28 17.52 -25.36 -5.79
C GLN A 28 17.80 -24.96 -4.33
N GLU A 29 18.98 -24.39 -4.10
CA GLU A 29 19.41 -23.90 -2.80
C GLU A 29 19.34 -22.37 -2.77
N PHE A 30 18.61 -21.82 -1.79
CA PHE A 30 18.54 -20.39 -1.53
C PHE A 30 19.18 -20.08 -0.18
N PRO A 31 20.32 -19.38 -0.11
CA PRO A 31 20.86 -18.92 1.16
C PRO A 31 20.01 -17.77 1.72
N ILE A 32 19.49 -17.95 2.93
CA ILE A 32 18.91 -16.87 3.72
C ILE A 32 19.97 -16.40 4.70
N SER A 33 20.16 -15.09 4.80
CA SER A 33 21.05 -14.51 5.80
C SER A 33 20.27 -13.74 6.87
N ILE A 34 20.65 -13.90 8.13
CA ILE A 34 20.08 -13.13 9.23
C ILE A 34 21.22 -12.38 9.92
N LYS A 35 21.09 -11.06 10.01
CA LYS A 35 21.96 -10.23 10.85
C LYS A 35 21.25 -9.98 12.17
N SER A 36 21.75 -10.57 13.24
CA SER A 36 21.26 -10.37 14.61
C SER A 36 22.08 -9.28 15.28
N HIS A 37 21.42 -8.24 15.77
CA HIS A 37 22.03 -7.29 16.73
C HIS A 37 21.90 -7.77 18.18
N ASN A 38 21.13 -8.84 18.38
CA ASN A 38 21.06 -9.58 19.63
C ASN A 38 22.10 -10.72 19.60
N ASP A 39 21.94 -11.67 20.49
CA ASP A 39 22.85 -12.81 20.65
C ASP A 39 22.73 -13.84 19.50
N GLU A 40 23.40 -14.99 19.67
CA GLU A 40 23.47 -16.05 18.66
C GLU A 40 22.10 -16.59 18.21
N ILE A 41 22.02 -16.92 16.92
CA ILE A 41 20.86 -17.57 16.31
C ILE A 41 20.98 -19.08 16.43
N SER A 42 19.89 -19.72 16.83
CA SER A 42 19.77 -21.18 16.92
C SER A 42 18.45 -21.66 16.30
N ASN A 43 18.30 -22.98 16.14
CA ASN A 43 17.06 -23.64 15.73
C ASN A 43 16.41 -23.07 14.45
N PHE A 44 17.23 -22.64 13.48
CA PHE A 44 16.74 -22.19 12.18
C PHE A 44 16.01 -23.32 11.44
N ASN A 45 14.84 -23.02 10.91
CA ASN A 45 14.03 -23.91 10.11
C ASN A 45 13.25 -23.14 9.03
N TYR A 46 13.03 -23.78 7.89
CA TYR A 46 12.11 -23.31 6.86
C TYR A 46 11.06 -24.39 6.58
N ASP A 47 9.79 -24.01 6.71
CA ASP A 47 8.65 -24.85 6.37
C ASP A 47 8.10 -24.46 4.99
N GLU A 48 8.38 -25.29 3.99
CA GLU A 48 7.95 -25.10 2.60
C GLU A 48 6.42 -25.15 2.44
N SER A 49 5.70 -25.84 3.33
CA SER A 49 4.24 -25.95 3.24
C SER A 49 3.53 -24.65 3.61
N THR A 50 4.14 -23.85 4.48
CA THR A 50 3.60 -22.59 4.99
C THR A 50 4.44 -21.38 4.59
N ASN A 51 5.50 -21.57 3.80
CA ASN A 51 6.47 -20.53 3.45
C ASN A 51 7.03 -19.78 4.68
N LYS A 52 7.24 -20.52 5.77
CA LYS A 52 7.59 -19.94 7.07
C LYS A 52 9.05 -20.14 7.40
N ILE A 53 9.73 -19.06 7.74
CA ILE A 53 11.06 -19.07 8.34
C ILE A 53 10.88 -18.97 9.85
N SER A 54 11.60 -19.80 10.62
CA SER A 54 11.60 -19.72 12.07
C SER A 54 13.01 -19.89 12.62
N TYR A 55 13.36 -19.13 13.65
CA TYR A 55 14.63 -19.25 14.35
C TYR A 55 14.50 -18.75 15.78
N GLU A 56 15.46 -19.07 16.62
CA GLU A 56 15.50 -18.64 18.02
C GLU A 56 16.72 -17.77 18.26
N ILE A 57 16.54 -16.72 19.06
CA ILE A 57 17.62 -15.88 19.57
C ILE A 57 17.71 -16.03 21.08
N PHE A 58 18.92 -15.98 21.62
CA PHE A 58 19.06 -15.78 23.06
C PHE A 58 18.78 -14.31 23.42
N TYR A 59 17.97 -14.11 24.45
CA TYR A 59 17.56 -12.80 24.94
C TYR A 59 17.23 -12.90 26.43
N ASP A 60 18.05 -12.27 27.27
CA ASP A 60 17.80 -12.23 28.71
C ASP A 60 16.76 -11.14 29.04
N LEU A 61 15.53 -11.58 29.35
CA LEU A 61 14.42 -10.70 29.73
C LEU A 61 14.63 -10.05 31.11
N ASN A 62 15.61 -10.49 31.91
CA ASN A 62 15.84 -10.01 33.26
C ASN A 62 16.91 -8.90 33.33
N GLU A 63 17.68 -8.65 32.26
CA GLU A 63 18.61 -7.53 32.23
C GLU A 63 17.84 -6.20 32.15
N HIS A 64 17.91 -5.43 33.24
CA HIS A 64 17.20 -4.17 33.49
C HIS A 64 17.67 -2.98 32.64
N GLN A 65 18.00 -3.19 31.37
CA GLN A 65 18.33 -2.07 30.48
C GLN A 65 17.08 -1.69 29.71
N HIS A 66 16.66 -0.43 29.87
CA HIS A 66 15.58 0.18 29.09
C HIS A 66 15.88 0.24 27.58
N ASP A 67 17.08 -0.17 27.16
CA ASP A 67 17.53 -0.24 25.76
C ASP A 67 17.38 -1.65 25.14
N SER A 68 16.88 -2.63 25.89
CA SER A 68 16.74 -4.01 25.42
C SER A 68 15.63 -4.12 24.35
N SER A 69 16.02 -4.30 23.10
CA SER A 69 15.12 -4.46 21.94
C SER A 69 15.57 -5.65 21.08
N ILE A 70 14.63 -6.28 20.36
CA ILE A 70 14.96 -7.28 19.36
C ILE A 70 15.15 -6.58 18.02
N ASN A 71 16.36 -6.67 17.47
CA ASN A 71 16.76 -6.05 16.22
C ASN A 71 17.36 -7.09 15.28
N GLN A 72 16.63 -7.42 14.21
CA GLN A 72 17.01 -8.47 13.27
C GLN A 72 16.86 -7.95 11.83
N ILE A 73 17.78 -8.34 10.94
CA ILE A 73 17.70 -8.05 9.51
C ILE A 73 17.78 -9.36 8.76
N VAL A 74 16.67 -9.79 8.17
CA VAL A 74 16.58 -11.01 7.36
C VAL A 74 16.72 -10.63 5.89
N LEU A 75 17.72 -11.20 5.23
CA LEU A 75 18.06 -10.99 3.83
C LEU A 75 17.63 -12.23 3.05
N LEU A 76 16.70 -12.02 2.13
CA LEU A 76 16.04 -13.04 1.32
C LEU A 76 16.45 -12.80 -0.13
N GLN A 77 16.93 -13.81 -0.84
CA GLN A 77 17.28 -13.61 -2.26
C GLN A 77 16.04 -13.22 -3.09
N LYS A 78 16.21 -12.34 -4.07
CA LYS A 78 15.08 -11.81 -4.86
C LYS A 78 14.30 -12.88 -5.61
N ASP A 79 14.97 -13.94 -6.04
CA ASP A 79 14.42 -15.10 -6.73
C ASP A 79 13.80 -16.14 -5.78
N PHE A 80 13.93 -15.95 -4.46
CA PHE A 80 13.22 -16.72 -3.45
C PHE A 80 11.72 -16.36 -3.49
N SER A 81 10.97 -17.16 -4.24
CA SER A 81 9.60 -16.87 -4.62
C SER A 81 8.59 -16.58 -3.51
N PRO A 82 8.72 -17.10 -2.27
CA PRO A 82 7.71 -16.85 -1.25
C PRO A 82 7.65 -15.38 -0.83
N PHE A 83 8.78 -14.70 -0.66
CA PHE A 83 8.82 -13.33 -0.17
C PHE A 83 9.13 -12.38 -1.31
N LYS A 84 8.09 -11.81 -1.92
CA LYS A 84 8.20 -10.93 -3.08
C LYS A 84 7.21 -9.77 -2.99
N GLN A 85 7.43 -8.74 -3.81
CA GLN A 85 6.52 -7.60 -3.92
C GLN A 85 5.08 -8.05 -4.24
N GLY A 86 4.11 -7.38 -3.62
CA GLY A 86 2.69 -7.68 -3.76
C GLY A 86 2.19 -8.80 -2.86
N TYR A 87 3.00 -9.25 -1.90
CA TYR A 87 2.59 -10.18 -0.83
C TYR A 87 2.94 -9.56 0.51
N ASP A 88 2.12 -9.88 1.50
CA ASP A 88 2.33 -9.43 2.87
C ASP A 88 3.45 -10.21 3.54
N VAL A 89 3.97 -9.63 4.63
CA VAL A 89 4.93 -10.30 5.50
C VAL A 89 4.40 -10.22 6.91
N ASP A 90 4.15 -11.37 7.52
CA ASP A 90 3.73 -11.44 8.91
C ASP A 90 4.91 -11.87 9.77
N VAL A 91 5.11 -11.16 10.88
CA VAL A 91 6.15 -11.49 11.87
C VAL A 91 5.46 -11.91 13.17
N PHE A 92 5.96 -12.99 13.76
CA PHE A 92 5.48 -13.53 15.03
C PHE A 92 6.64 -13.68 16.00
N VAL A 93 6.36 -13.41 17.27
CA VAL A 93 7.24 -13.70 18.39
C VAL A 93 6.50 -14.61 19.36
N GLU A 94 7.08 -15.78 19.66
CA GLU A 94 6.46 -16.79 20.51
C GLU A 94 5.03 -17.16 20.07
N GLY A 95 4.79 -17.17 18.75
CA GLY A 95 3.49 -17.44 18.15
C GLY A 95 2.47 -16.29 18.22
N ILE A 96 2.83 -15.12 18.76
CA ILE A 96 2.01 -13.90 18.73
C ILE A 96 2.44 -13.02 17.57
N GLN A 97 1.50 -12.66 16.70
CA GLN A 97 1.74 -11.70 15.61
C GLN A 97 2.05 -10.32 16.19
N ILE A 98 3.14 -9.70 15.74
CA ILE A 98 3.51 -8.36 16.14
C ILE A 98 2.87 -7.31 15.24
N LYS A 99 2.72 -6.09 15.75
CA LYS A 99 2.17 -4.96 14.99
C LYS A 99 3.11 -4.55 13.84
N ASP A 100 2.53 -4.10 12.72
CA ASP A 100 3.26 -3.73 11.49
C ASP A 100 4.26 -2.57 11.67
N ASN A 101 4.13 -1.77 12.74
CA ASN A 101 5.08 -0.70 13.03
C ASN A 101 6.43 -1.18 13.58
N TYR A 102 6.55 -2.46 13.93
CA TYR A 102 7.77 -3.08 14.47
C TYR A 102 8.57 -3.87 13.44
N PHE A 103 8.15 -3.87 12.19
CA PHE A 103 8.94 -4.43 11.11
C PHE A 103 8.69 -3.70 9.79
N ASP A 104 9.61 -3.83 8.85
CA ASP A 104 9.44 -3.35 7.49
C ASP A 104 9.94 -4.39 6.48
N PHE A 105 9.27 -4.42 5.33
CA PHE A 105 9.66 -5.25 4.18
C PHE A 105 10.14 -4.34 3.06
N GLU A 106 11.46 -4.32 2.85
CA GLU A 106 12.14 -3.48 1.87
C GLU A 106 12.47 -4.29 0.60
N ILE A 107 11.96 -3.81 -0.53
CA ILE A 107 12.11 -4.46 -1.84
C ILE A 107 13.00 -3.66 -2.81
N SER A 108 13.62 -2.57 -2.36
CA SER A 108 14.39 -1.66 -3.22
C SER A 108 15.73 -2.28 -3.70
N ASN A 109 16.25 -3.28 -2.99
CA ASN A 109 17.48 -3.97 -3.37
C ASN A 109 17.20 -4.98 -4.52
N PRO A 110 18.03 -4.99 -5.58
CA PRO A 110 17.82 -5.84 -6.76
C PRO A 110 18.12 -7.32 -6.49
N ASP A 111 19.01 -7.61 -5.55
CA ASP A 111 19.49 -8.96 -5.27
C ASP A 111 18.78 -9.58 -4.06
N GLU A 112 18.30 -8.75 -3.13
CA GLU A 112 17.72 -9.19 -1.87
C GLU A 112 16.41 -8.42 -1.56
N ASN A 113 15.42 -9.12 -1.02
CA ASN A 113 14.36 -8.51 -0.21
C ASN A 113 14.80 -8.55 1.26
N ILE A 114 14.48 -7.49 2.01
CA ILE A 114 14.95 -7.32 3.37
C ILE A 114 13.75 -7.21 4.29
N VAL A 115 13.67 -8.08 5.30
CA VAL A 115 12.74 -7.91 6.43
C VAL A 115 13.54 -7.36 7.60
N ARG A 116 13.27 -6.12 8.01
CA ARG A 116 13.86 -5.53 9.21
C ARG A 116 12.86 -5.63 10.35
N ILE A 117 13.29 -6.20 11.46
CA ILE A 117 12.48 -6.39 12.66
C ILE A 117 13.10 -5.54 13.76
N ASN A 118 12.30 -4.67 14.37
CA ASN A 118 12.66 -3.81 15.49
C ASN A 118 11.52 -3.82 16.52
N ILE A 119 11.65 -4.68 17.52
CA ILE A 119 10.64 -4.88 18.56
C ILE A 119 11.14 -4.25 19.85
N PRO A 120 10.47 -3.19 20.34
CA PRO A 120 10.86 -2.53 21.57
C PRO A 120 10.51 -3.38 22.80
N TYR A 121 11.17 -3.07 23.92
CA TYR A 121 10.99 -3.76 25.19
C TYR A 121 9.51 -3.85 25.62
N GLU A 122 8.74 -2.77 25.43
CA GLU A 122 7.35 -2.68 25.85
C GLU A 122 6.47 -3.72 25.16
N GLU A 123 6.64 -3.91 23.84
CA GLU A 123 5.90 -4.91 23.08
C GLU A 123 6.28 -6.33 23.52
N LEU A 124 7.57 -6.57 23.81
CA LEU A 124 8.02 -7.86 24.35
C LEU A 124 7.40 -8.16 25.73
N MET A 125 7.24 -7.15 26.57
CA MET A 125 6.57 -7.32 27.87
C MET A 125 5.08 -7.61 27.70
N GLU A 126 4.40 -7.00 26.72
CA GLU A 126 3.00 -7.33 26.40
C GLU A 126 2.86 -8.81 25.98
N ILE A 127 3.74 -9.28 25.10
CA ILE A 127 3.78 -10.67 24.62
C ILE A 127 4.04 -11.63 25.79
N LYS A 128 5.04 -11.33 26.62
CA LYS A 128 5.40 -12.12 27.82
C LYS A 128 4.21 -12.26 28.77
N ASN A 129 3.52 -11.15 29.06
CA ASN A 129 2.35 -11.14 29.93
C ASN A 129 1.19 -11.95 29.36
N LYS A 130 0.94 -11.87 28.04
CA LYS A 130 -0.11 -12.66 27.36
C LYS A 130 0.14 -14.16 27.45
N LEU A 131 1.40 -14.58 27.37
CA LEU A 131 1.79 -16.00 27.33
C LEU A 131 2.11 -16.60 28.71
N ASN A 132 2.11 -15.80 29.78
CA ASN A 132 2.59 -16.21 31.11
C ASN A 132 3.98 -16.90 31.06
N LEU A 133 4.88 -16.42 30.19
CA LEU A 133 6.21 -17.00 30.03
C LEU A 133 6.99 -16.88 31.35
N LYS A 134 7.57 -17.99 31.79
CA LYS A 134 8.46 -18.00 32.97
C LYS A 134 9.75 -17.27 32.64
N ASN A 135 10.30 -16.56 33.62
CA ASN A 135 11.55 -15.79 33.51
C ASN A 135 12.80 -16.61 33.21
N ASP A 136 12.69 -17.94 33.09
CA ASP A 136 13.82 -18.84 32.88
C ASP A 136 14.05 -19.18 31.40
N ASN A 137 13.12 -18.82 30.51
CA ASN A 137 13.30 -19.05 29.08
C ASN A 137 13.97 -17.84 28.43
N ASN A 138 15.28 -17.92 28.26
CA ASN A 138 16.08 -16.88 27.59
C ASN A 138 16.15 -17.12 26.08
N GLN A 139 15.36 -18.03 25.52
CA GLN A 139 15.24 -18.20 24.08
C GLN A 139 13.91 -17.63 23.62
N ILE A 140 13.98 -16.73 22.65
CA ILE A 140 12.82 -16.14 21.99
C ILE A 140 12.76 -16.64 20.56
N LYS A 141 11.65 -17.27 20.20
CA LYS A 141 11.34 -17.75 18.86
C LYS A 141 10.74 -16.64 18.02
N ILE A 142 11.34 -16.40 16.86
CA ILE A 142 10.88 -15.47 15.83
C ILE A 142 10.43 -16.30 14.62
N GLU A 143 9.26 -15.97 14.07
CA GLU A 143 8.73 -16.59 12.86
C GLU A 143 8.35 -15.51 11.85
N ILE A 144 8.68 -15.73 10.58
CA ILE A 144 8.39 -14.83 9.47
C ILE A 144 7.66 -15.63 8.41
N LEU A 145 6.48 -15.19 8.03
CA LEU A 145 5.65 -15.83 7.02
C LEU A 145 5.45 -14.90 5.84
N SER A 146 5.43 -15.48 4.64
CA SER A 146 4.81 -14.81 3.51
C SER A 146 3.30 -14.89 3.69
N GLY A 147 2.69 -13.73 3.86
CA GLY A 147 1.25 -13.59 4.06
C GLY A 147 0.47 -13.65 2.74
N GLU A 148 -0.74 -13.12 2.76
CA GLU A 148 -1.62 -13.12 1.59
C GLU A 148 -1.11 -12.18 0.48
N GLN A 149 -1.60 -12.42 -0.74
CA GLN A 149 -1.40 -11.49 -1.83
C GLN A 149 -2.10 -10.16 -1.52
N ILE A 150 -1.36 -9.06 -1.67
CA ILE A 150 -1.82 -7.71 -1.43
C ILE A 150 -2.38 -7.12 -2.73
N ALA A 151 -3.55 -6.49 -2.64
CA ALA A 151 -4.02 -5.58 -3.67
C ALA A 151 -3.28 -4.25 -3.54
N LEU A 152 -2.72 -3.75 -4.64
CA LEU A 152 -1.96 -2.49 -4.65
C LEU A 152 -2.82 -1.38 -5.25
N ASN A 153 -2.78 -0.21 -4.61
CA ASN A 153 -3.09 1.04 -5.29
C ASN A 153 -1.87 1.45 -6.10
N GLU A 154 -2.09 2.02 -7.29
CA GLU A 154 -1.03 2.45 -8.19
C GLU A 154 -1.32 3.84 -8.76
N LEU A 155 -0.27 4.64 -8.92
CA LEU A 155 -0.30 5.93 -9.59
C LEU A 155 0.78 5.93 -10.67
N ASP A 156 0.41 6.32 -11.88
CA ASP A 156 1.30 6.44 -13.01
C ASP A 156 1.69 7.90 -13.26
N PHE A 157 2.98 8.12 -13.54
CA PHE A 157 3.57 9.42 -13.78
C PHE A 157 4.34 9.37 -15.09
N MET A 158 3.97 10.23 -16.03
CA MET A 158 4.72 10.43 -17.28
C MET A 158 5.45 11.76 -17.23
N PHE A 159 6.73 11.77 -17.61
CA PHE A 159 7.57 12.96 -17.65
C PHE A 159 7.89 13.38 -19.09
N GLU A 160 8.09 14.68 -19.33
CA GLU A 160 8.35 15.23 -20.68
C GLU A 160 9.62 14.63 -21.34
N ASN A 161 10.59 14.19 -20.54
CA ASN A 161 11.80 13.54 -21.03
C ASN A 161 11.61 12.06 -21.40
N GLY A 162 10.37 11.54 -21.29
CA GLY A 162 10.01 10.16 -21.63
C GLY A 162 10.29 9.12 -20.54
N VAL A 163 10.82 9.54 -19.37
CA VAL A 163 10.85 8.68 -18.19
C VAL A 163 9.41 8.49 -17.70
N ASN A 164 9.10 7.29 -17.21
CA ASN A 164 7.85 6.99 -16.53
C ASN A 164 8.15 6.62 -15.08
N ALA A 165 7.25 6.92 -14.15
CA ALA A 165 7.29 6.39 -12.80
C ALA A 165 5.96 5.78 -12.41
N LYS A 166 6.01 4.76 -11.56
CA LYS A 166 4.86 4.18 -10.88
C LYS A 166 5.08 4.31 -9.39
N VAL A 167 4.05 4.73 -8.67
CA VAL A 167 4.04 4.70 -7.21
C VAL A 167 2.96 3.74 -6.75
N SER A 168 3.31 2.81 -5.88
CA SER A 168 2.38 1.80 -5.38
C SER A 168 2.42 1.64 -3.87
N TRP A 169 1.29 1.26 -3.28
CA TRP A 169 1.15 0.94 -1.86
C TRP A 169 0.02 -0.07 -1.63
N ASN A 170 0.01 -0.72 -0.48
CA ASN A 170 -1.04 -1.67 -0.10
C ASN A 170 -2.39 -0.94 0.01
N SER A 171 -3.41 -1.43 -0.71
CA SER A 171 -4.72 -0.80 -0.79
C SER A 171 -5.53 -0.87 0.50
N LYS A 172 -5.12 -1.71 1.46
CA LYS A 172 -5.75 -1.83 2.78
C LYS A 172 -5.29 -0.76 3.77
N LEU A 173 -4.16 -0.09 3.48
CA LEU A 173 -3.58 0.91 4.37
C LEU A 173 -4.39 2.20 4.39
N LYS A 174 -4.49 2.77 5.59
CA LYS A 174 -5.40 3.89 5.88
C LYS A 174 -4.64 5.11 6.37
N THR A 175 -5.40 6.17 6.61
CA THR A 175 -4.93 7.35 7.31
C THR A 175 -4.53 6.99 8.74
N ASP A 176 -3.58 7.76 9.29
CA ASP A 176 -2.90 7.52 10.56
C ASP A 176 -2.05 6.23 10.66
N GLU A 177 -1.95 5.45 9.57
CA GLU A 177 -1.00 4.35 9.44
C GLU A 177 0.25 4.79 8.66
N LYS A 178 1.39 4.13 8.91
CA LYS A 178 2.59 4.32 8.07
C LYS A 178 2.35 3.66 6.72
N ILE A 179 2.38 4.44 5.65
CA ILE A 179 2.15 3.96 4.28
C ILE A 179 3.48 3.86 3.54
N PRO A 180 4.06 2.66 3.35
CA PRO A 180 5.23 2.47 2.50
C PRO A 180 4.86 2.71 1.03
N LEU A 181 5.32 3.84 0.49
CA LEU A 181 5.23 4.13 -0.93
C LEU A 181 6.43 3.52 -1.65
N THR A 182 6.15 2.69 -2.65
CA THR A 182 7.18 2.16 -3.55
C THR A 182 7.17 2.94 -4.85
N PHE A 183 8.23 3.73 -5.07
CA PHE A 183 8.51 4.45 -6.30
C PHE A 183 9.31 3.55 -7.25
N SER A 184 8.84 3.36 -8.48
CA SER A 184 9.53 2.63 -9.53
C SER A 184 9.67 3.50 -10.76
N PHE A 185 10.86 3.58 -11.35
CA PHE A 185 11.17 4.42 -12.50
C PHE A 185 11.52 3.57 -13.71
N PHE A 186 11.07 3.99 -14.88
CA PHE A 186 11.23 3.28 -16.15
C PHE A 186 11.72 4.22 -17.25
N ASP A 187 12.59 3.71 -18.11
CA ASP A 187 13.08 4.43 -19.28
C ASP A 187 12.04 4.45 -20.41
N VAL A 188 12.38 5.09 -21.52
CA VAL A 188 11.52 5.19 -22.73
C VAL A 188 11.15 3.83 -23.34
N ASN A 189 11.84 2.75 -22.96
CA ASN A 189 11.59 1.39 -23.42
C ASN A 189 10.88 0.53 -22.35
N ASN A 190 10.35 1.16 -21.29
CA ASN A 190 9.74 0.50 -20.13
C ASN A 190 10.68 -0.46 -19.38
N LYS A 191 12.00 -0.22 -19.42
CA LYS A 191 12.98 -0.93 -18.59
C LYS A 191 13.25 -0.13 -17.32
N PRO A 192 13.62 -0.76 -16.18
CA PRO A 192 13.99 -0.04 -14.98
C PRO A 192 15.05 1.03 -15.25
N ALA A 193 14.72 2.29 -14.95
CA ALA A 193 15.62 3.44 -15.10
C ALA A 193 16.49 3.55 -13.85
N LYS A 194 17.76 3.15 -13.99
CA LYS A 194 18.75 3.19 -12.91
C LYS A 194 19.21 4.61 -12.64
N ASP A 195 19.88 4.80 -11.51
CA ASP A 195 20.57 6.03 -11.12
C ASP A 195 19.75 7.33 -11.26
N ILE A 196 18.42 7.25 -11.12
CA ILE A 196 17.53 8.43 -11.17
C ILE A 196 17.65 9.22 -9.87
N LEU A 197 17.79 10.55 -10.01
CA LEU A 197 17.64 11.50 -8.92
C LEU A 197 16.25 12.12 -8.96
N PHE A 198 15.48 11.98 -7.87
CA PHE A 198 14.14 12.55 -7.78
C PHE A 198 13.85 13.18 -6.42
N ALA A 199 12.82 13.99 -6.35
CA ALA A 199 12.20 14.43 -5.12
C ALA A 199 10.69 14.26 -5.24
N TYR A 200 9.99 14.22 -4.11
CA TYR A 200 8.54 14.17 -4.13
C TYR A 200 7.93 14.99 -3.00
N SER A 201 6.67 15.37 -3.18
CA SER A 201 5.84 15.95 -2.13
C SER A 201 4.40 15.50 -2.23
N ILE A 202 3.73 15.48 -1.09
CA ILE A 202 2.31 15.20 -0.95
C ILE A 202 1.64 16.48 -0.45
N SER A 203 0.60 16.91 -1.15
CA SER A 203 -0.21 18.06 -0.75
C SER A 203 -1.66 17.65 -0.51
N ASP A 204 -2.32 18.31 0.43
CA ASP A 204 -3.76 18.14 0.66
C ASP A 204 -4.61 18.87 -0.39
N SER A 205 -5.94 18.72 -0.31
CA SER A 205 -6.88 19.35 -1.24
C SER A 205 -6.87 20.89 -1.23
N SER A 206 -6.29 21.52 -0.21
CA SER A 206 -6.08 22.98 -0.18
C SER A 206 -4.80 23.41 -0.91
N GLY A 207 -3.99 22.45 -1.35
CA GLY A 207 -2.68 22.66 -1.95
C GLY A 207 -1.57 22.86 -0.93
N LYS A 208 -1.83 22.62 0.36
CA LYS A 208 -0.81 22.70 1.41
C LYS A 208 0.02 21.44 1.40
N GLU A 209 1.34 21.59 1.36
CA GLU A 209 2.28 20.48 1.50
C GLU A 209 2.21 19.89 2.91
N ILE A 210 2.00 18.57 3.00
CA ILE A 210 1.93 17.82 4.25
C ILE A 210 3.11 16.86 4.43
N TRP A 211 3.80 16.53 3.34
CA TRP A 211 4.98 15.68 3.35
C TRP A 211 5.87 16.03 2.15
N SER A 212 7.18 15.98 2.32
CA SER A 212 8.13 16.08 1.21
C SER A 212 9.47 15.46 1.56
N ASN A 213 10.17 14.98 0.53
CA ASN A 213 11.55 14.53 0.64
C ASN A 213 12.33 14.98 -0.59
N MET A 214 13.44 15.68 -0.36
CA MET A 214 14.33 16.22 -1.39
C MET A 214 15.72 15.56 -1.40
N GLY A 215 15.90 14.48 -0.63
CA GLY A 215 17.19 13.86 -0.38
C GLY A 215 18.02 14.61 0.67
N ILE A 216 19.08 13.94 1.14
CA ILE A 216 19.98 14.42 2.20
C ILE A 216 21.45 14.53 1.74
N SER A 217 21.70 14.37 0.45
CA SER A 217 23.07 14.40 -0.10
C SER A 217 23.61 15.83 -0.12
N ASP A 218 24.86 16.00 0.32
CA ASP A 218 25.60 17.26 0.19
C ASP A 218 26.17 17.48 -1.22
N THR A 219 26.16 16.43 -2.06
CA THR A 219 26.84 16.44 -3.36
C THR A 219 25.89 16.59 -4.55
N TYR A 220 24.61 16.27 -4.38
CA TYR A 220 23.58 16.39 -5.40
C TYR A 220 22.22 16.64 -4.74
N LEU A 221 21.33 17.33 -5.46
CA LEU A 221 19.93 17.46 -5.04
C LEU A 221 19.15 16.20 -5.42
N GLY A 222 18.28 15.73 -4.53
CA GLY A 222 17.40 14.58 -4.76
C GLY A 222 17.79 13.30 -4.05
N ILE A 223 16.87 12.35 -4.10
CA ILE A 223 16.99 10.97 -3.66
C ILE A 223 17.54 10.17 -4.84
N LEU A 224 18.66 9.48 -4.65
CA LEU A 224 19.24 8.59 -5.66
C LEU A 224 18.57 7.22 -5.60
N THR A 225 18.19 6.72 -6.77
CA THR A 225 17.60 5.38 -6.96
C THR A 225 18.49 4.54 -7.87
N PRO A 226 19.57 3.92 -7.36
CA PRO A 226 20.55 3.22 -8.20
C PRO A 226 19.95 2.10 -9.05
N HIS A 227 18.81 1.57 -8.63
CA HIS A 227 18.13 0.44 -9.27
C HIS A 227 16.78 0.81 -9.86
N GLY A 228 16.43 2.10 -9.89
CA GLY A 228 15.14 2.58 -10.37
C GLY A 228 13.96 2.22 -9.47
N ILE A 229 14.23 1.80 -8.23
CA ILE A 229 13.22 1.55 -7.21
C ILE A 229 13.66 2.20 -5.90
N TYR A 230 12.69 2.76 -5.18
CA TYR A 230 12.87 3.37 -3.87
C TYR A 230 11.62 3.19 -3.04
N GLN A 231 11.79 2.95 -1.75
CA GLN A 231 10.68 2.79 -0.81
C GLN A 231 10.86 3.74 0.35
N GLU A 232 9.79 4.44 0.71
CA GLU A 232 9.75 5.29 1.90
C GLU A 232 8.34 5.28 2.49
N SER A 233 8.28 5.24 3.83
CA SER A 233 7.01 5.29 4.54
C SER A 233 6.62 6.73 4.84
N VAL A 234 5.39 7.09 4.46
CA VAL A 234 4.77 8.39 4.74
C VAL A 234 3.66 8.21 5.77
N LEU A 235 3.34 9.28 6.51
CA LEU A 235 2.20 9.31 7.44
C LEU A 235 1.23 10.40 6.99
N VAL A 236 -0.01 9.99 6.69
CA VAL A 236 -1.09 10.91 6.30
C VAL A 236 -2.21 10.81 7.35
N SER A 237 -2.45 11.89 8.09
CA SER A 237 -3.28 11.86 9.30
C SER A 237 -4.73 12.31 9.14
N THR A 238 -5.20 12.51 7.91
CA THR A 238 -6.58 12.96 7.68
C THR A 238 -7.16 12.25 6.48
N ASP A 239 -8.47 12.03 6.48
CA ASP A 239 -9.18 11.50 5.32
C ASP A 239 -9.33 12.58 4.25
N GLY A 240 -9.14 12.22 2.98
CA GLY A 240 -9.37 13.14 1.89
C GLY A 240 -8.63 12.84 0.59
N GLN A 241 -8.64 13.86 -0.26
CA GLN A 241 -7.97 13.88 -1.54
C GLN A 241 -6.59 14.52 -1.40
N TYR A 242 -5.60 13.88 -2.03
CA TYR A 242 -4.20 14.25 -1.98
C TYR A 242 -3.62 14.31 -3.38
N GLN A 243 -2.58 15.11 -3.54
CA GLN A 243 -1.79 15.15 -4.77
C GLN A 243 -0.37 14.73 -4.45
N LEU A 244 0.10 13.66 -5.09
CA LEU A 244 1.50 13.29 -5.12
C LEU A 244 2.16 13.99 -6.31
N LYS A 245 3.22 14.74 -6.04
CA LYS A 245 4.07 15.39 -7.04
C LYS A 245 5.44 14.73 -7.03
N ILE A 246 5.93 14.33 -8.19
CA ILE A 246 7.31 13.85 -8.37
C ILE A 246 8.07 14.84 -9.24
N ILE A 247 9.31 15.12 -8.85
CA ILE A 247 10.25 15.97 -9.57
C ILE A 247 11.46 15.12 -9.94
N LEU A 248 11.73 14.91 -11.23
CA LEU A 248 13.00 14.35 -11.70
C LEU A 248 14.04 15.47 -11.74
N ILE A 249 15.07 15.29 -10.94
CA ILE A 249 16.13 16.27 -10.72
C ILE A 249 17.36 15.90 -11.54
N GLY A 250 17.59 14.62 -11.84
CA GLY A 250 18.82 14.19 -12.50
C GLY A 250 18.94 12.70 -12.77
N HIS A 251 20.13 12.31 -13.23
CA HIS A 251 20.54 10.93 -13.47
C HIS A 251 22.07 10.79 -13.25
N ASP A 252 22.57 9.58 -12.97
CA ASP A 252 24.00 9.30 -12.72
C ASP A 252 24.62 10.22 -11.66
N SER A 253 23.89 10.50 -10.58
CA SER A 253 24.33 11.46 -9.54
C SER A 253 24.60 12.89 -10.03
N ASN A 254 24.08 13.27 -11.21
CA ASN A 254 24.19 14.62 -11.77
C ASN A 254 22.80 15.23 -11.98
N ASN A 255 22.62 16.49 -11.59
CA ASN A 255 21.37 17.21 -11.79
C ASN A 255 21.20 17.66 -13.26
N PHE A 256 19.98 17.60 -13.77
CA PHE A 256 19.59 18.15 -15.07
C PHE A 256 19.62 19.68 -15.04
N GLU A 257 19.85 20.31 -16.20
CA GLU A 257 19.70 21.77 -16.35
C GLU A 257 18.25 22.24 -16.12
N LYS A 258 17.29 21.39 -16.50
CA LYS A 258 15.85 21.58 -16.29
C LYS A 258 15.28 20.37 -15.54
N TYR A 259 14.53 20.62 -14.48
CA TYR A 259 13.80 19.56 -13.77
C TYR A 259 12.48 19.24 -14.44
N PHE A 260 12.09 17.97 -14.42
CA PHE A 260 10.82 17.49 -14.96
C PHE A 260 9.87 17.20 -13.81
N THR A 261 8.60 17.55 -13.94
CA THR A 261 7.60 17.36 -12.88
C THR A 261 6.40 16.63 -13.43
N SER A 262 5.88 15.69 -12.65
CA SER A 262 4.62 15.02 -12.90
C SER A 262 3.82 14.91 -11.60
N LYS A 263 2.50 14.82 -11.71
CA LYS A 263 1.57 14.88 -10.58
C LYS A 263 0.46 13.88 -10.80
N SER A 264 0.00 13.25 -9.71
CA SER A 264 -1.18 12.41 -9.71
C SER A 264 -1.95 12.61 -8.42
N ASP A 265 -3.27 12.63 -8.54
CA ASP A 265 -4.17 12.72 -7.41
C ASP A 265 -4.51 11.31 -6.89
N PHE A 266 -4.73 11.18 -5.59
CA PHE A 266 -5.12 9.94 -4.92
C PHE A 266 -5.95 10.25 -3.68
N SER A 267 -6.63 9.23 -3.15
CA SER A 267 -7.50 9.38 -1.99
C SER A 267 -7.10 8.40 -0.90
N LEU A 268 -7.15 8.85 0.35
CA LEU A 268 -6.97 7.99 1.52
C LEU A 268 -8.14 8.23 2.49
N TYR A 269 -8.69 7.14 2.99
CA TYR A 269 -9.82 7.15 3.91
C TYR A 269 -9.59 6.11 5.00
N SER A 270 -9.89 6.47 6.25
CA SER A 270 -10.05 5.53 7.34
C SER A 270 -11.30 4.67 7.13
N ASP A 271 -11.36 3.47 7.71
CA ASP A 271 -12.58 2.64 7.72
C ASP A 271 -13.79 3.38 8.33
N SER A 272 -13.55 4.43 9.13
CA SER A 272 -14.59 5.29 9.70
C SER A 272 -15.38 6.08 8.66
N VAL A 273 -14.90 6.13 7.41
CA VAL A 273 -15.66 6.59 6.25
C VAL A 273 -15.70 5.47 5.21
N LYS A 274 -16.25 4.33 5.60
CA LYS A 274 -17.04 3.53 4.67
C LYS A 274 -18.27 4.35 4.24
N GLU A 275 -18.09 5.32 3.35
CA GLU A 275 -18.94 5.26 2.17
C GLU A 275 -18.44 4.05 1.40
N GLU A 276 -18.99 2.89 1.77
CA GLU A 276 -19.09 1.83 0.78
C GLU A 276 -19.67 2.54 -0.45
N LYS A 277 -18.92 2.55 -1.55
CA LYS A 277 -19.55 2.33 -2.85
C LYS A 277 -20.25 0.97 -2.75
N THR A 278 -21.34 0.93 -1.98
CA THR A 278 -22.48 0.14 -2.35
C THR A 278 -22.75 0.59 -3.77
N GLU A 279 -22.70 -0.36 -4.71
CA GLU A 279 -23.35 -0.12 -6.00
C GLU A 279 -24.71 0.48 -5.65
N ILE A 280 -24.89 1.78 -5.92
CA ILE A 280 -26.13 2.46 -5.61
C ILE A 280 -27.23 1.73 -6.37
N VAL A 281 -26.88 1.08 -7.48
CA VAL A 281 -27.77 0.33 -8.35
C VAL A 281 -27.42 -1.17 -8.32
N PRO A 282 -28.33 -2.06 -7.90
CA PRO A 282 -28.08 -3.49 -7.90
C PRO A 282 -27.58 -4.05 -9.24
N SER A 283 -26.58 -4.93 -9.24
CA SER A 283 -25.92 -5.40 -10.48
C SER A 283 -26.85 -6.06 -11.51
N TRP A 284 -28.02 -6.56 -11.12
CA TRP A 284 -29.02 -7.08 -12.07
C TRP A 284 -29.66 -5.98 -12.93
N ILE A 285 -29.69 -4.73 -12.48
CA ILE A 285 -30.14 -3.58 -13.28
C ILE A 285 -29.15 -3.24 -14.38
N LYS A 286 -27.86 -3.49 -14.16
CA LYS A 286 -26.83 -3.33 -15.19
C LYS A 286 -27.08 -4.24 -16.39
N ASN A 287 -27.50 -5.47 -16.14
CA ASN A 287 -27.94 -6.39 -17.19
C ASN A 287 -29.20 -5.87 -17.91
N ASN A 288 -30.18 -5.35 -17.16
CA ASN A 288 -31.39 -4.77 -17.74
C ASN A 288 -31.11 -3.51 -18.58
N ALA A 289 -30.11 -2.71 -18.20
CA ALA A 289 -29.67 -1.53 -18.93
C ALA A 289 -29.05 -1.90 -20.30
N GLY A 290 -28.25 -2.98 -20.34
CA GLY A 290 -27.73 -3.54 -21.60
C GLY A 290 -28.86 -4.04 -22.51
N TRP A 291 -29.79 -4.84 -21.97
CA TRP A 291 -30.96 -5.31 -22.75
C TRP A 291 -31.87 -4.17 -23.20
N TRP A 292 -31.99 -3.11 -22.41
CA TRP A 292 -32.71 -1.92 -22.81
C TRP A 292 -32.02 -1.24 -23.98
N ALA A 293 -30.71 -1.00 -23.90
CA ALA A 293 -29.91 -0.38 -24.96
C ALA A 293 -29.98 -1.17 -26.28
N ASP A 294 -29.95 -2.50 -26.21
CA ASP A 294 -30.06 -3.39 -27.36
C ASP A 294 -31.48 -3.52 -27.94
N GLY A 295 -32.48 -2.88 -27.31
CA GLY A 295 -33.87 -2.95 -27.72
C GLY A 295 -34.56 -4.28 -27.41
N ILE A 296 -33.93 -5.13 -26.59
CA ILE A 296 -34.48 -6.40 -26.10
C ILE A 296 -35.51 -6.13 -24.99
N LEU A 297 -35.22 -5.17 -24.11
CA LEU A 297 -36.14 -4.66 -23.09
C LEU A 297 -36.77 -3.36 -23.56
N GLY A 298 -38.08 -3.19 -23.35
CA GLY A 298 -38.80 -1.98 -23.73
C GLY A 298 -38.59 -0.83 -22.74
N ASP A 299 -38.85 0.39 -23.22
CA ASP A 299 -38.65 1.63 -22.46
C ASP A 299 -39.49 1.68 -21.17
N GLN A 300 -40.73 1.19 -21.24
CA GLN A 300 -41.66 1.18 -20.11
C GLN A 300 -41.23 0.16 -19.04
N GLU A 301 -40.78 -1.02 -19.46
CA GLU A 301 -40.30 -2.09 -18.57
C GLU A 301 -39.03 -1.67 -17.83
N PHE A 302 -38.10 -1.01 -18.53
CA PHE A 302 -36.89 -0.48 -17.89
C PHE A 302 -37.22 0.64 -16.89
N ILE A 303 -38.07 1.61 -17.26
CA ILE A 303 -38.52 2.68 -16.37
C ILE A 303 -39.17 2.12 -15.09
N GLN A 304 -40.06 1.13 -15.21
CA GLN A 304 -40.72 0.52 -14.06
C GLN A 304 -39.73 -0.16 -13.12
N SER A 305 -38.68 -0.78 -13.65
CA SER A 305 -37.63 -1.39 -12.83
C SER A 305 -36.88 -0.35 -12.00
N ILE A 306 -36.58 0.83 -12.56
CA ILE A 306 -35.94 1.93 -11.84
C ILE A 306 -36.89 2.56 -10.82
N GLN A 307 -38.16 2.77 -11.18
CA GLN A 307 -39.19 3.27 -10.25
C GLN A 307 -39.36 2.35 -9.04
N PHE A 308 -39.37 1.04 -9.25
CA PHE A 308 -39.46 0.06 -8.17
C PHE A 308 -38.30 0.21 -7.18
N LEU A 309 -37.07 0.34 -7.66
CA LEU A 309 -35.91 0.50 -6.79
C LEU A 309 -35.95 1.79 -5.96
N ILE A 310 -36.42 2.89 -6.55
CA ILE A 310 -36.57 4.17 -5.87
C ILE A 310 -37.65 4.03 -4.78
N ASN A 311 -38.81 3.45 -5.11
CA ASN A 311 -39.92 3.28 -4.18
C ASN A 311 -39.59 2.37 -3.00
N GLU A 312 -38.80 1.31 -3.23
CA GLU A 312 -38.35 0.40 -2.17
C GLU A 312 -37.14 0.94 -1.38
N ASN A 313 -36.70 2.18 -1.64
CA ASN A 313 -35.49 2.79 -1.07
C ASN A 313 -34.22 1.94 -1.26
N ILE A 314 -34.17 1.15 -2.34
CA ILE A 314 -33.00 0.36 -2.73
C ILE A 314 -31.95 1.27 -3.36
N ILE A 315 -32.40 2.25 -4.17
CA ILE A 315 -31.55 3.31 -4.71
C ILE A 315 -32.06 4.66 -4.21
N ASN A 316 -31.16 5.54 -3.74
CA ASN A 316 -31.53 6.88 -3.29
C ASN A 316 -31.00 7.92 -4.27
N ILE A 317 -31.89 8.53 -5.05
CA ILE A 317 -31.54 9.54 -6.05
C ILE A 317 -32.14 10.89 -5.62
N THR A 318 -31.29 11.80 -5.14
CA THR A 318 -31.69 13.17 -4.79
C THR A 318 -31.73 14.05 -6.03
N VAL A 319 -32.91 14.46 -6.47
CA VAL A 319 -33.07 15.37 -7.61
C VAL A 319 -33.36 16.79 -7.14
N THR A 320 -32.54 17.74 -7.58
CA THR A 320 -32.73 19.18 -7.41
C THR A 320 -33.60 19.71 -8.56
N GLU A 321 -34.88 19.93 -8.28
CA GLU A 321 -35.87 20.60 -9.14
C GLU A 321 -36.40 19.80 -10.35
N SER A 322 -37.68 19.44 -10.30
CA SER A 322 -38.44 18.85 -11.39
C SER A 322 -39.09 19.93 -12.27
N LYS A 323 -38.79 19.92 -13.57
CA LYS A 323 -39.49 20.73 -14.59
C LYS A 323 -40.31 19.79 -15.47
N SER A 324 -41.61 19.71 -15.20
CA SER A 324 -42.55 18.99 -16.08
C SER A 324 -42.61 19.72 -17.43
N THR A 325 -41.97 19.14 -18.44
CA THR A 325 -42.17 19.53 -19.84
C THR A 325 -42.79 18.34 -20.56
N GLY A 326 -43.93 18.57 -21.22
CA GLY A 326 -44.86 17.53 -21.66
C GLY A 326 -44.41 16.64 -22.83
N SER A 327 -43.12 16.34 -23.00
CA SER A 327 -42.63 15.30 -23.90
C SER A 327 -42.24 14.05 -23.11
N GLN A 328 -42.96 12.95 -23.33
CA GLN A 328 -42.72 11.65 -22.68
C GLN A 328 -41.69 10.77 -23.42
N GLU A 329 -41.00 11.30 -24.44
CA GLU A 329 -40.03 10.52 -25.21
C GLU A 329 -38.65 10.52 -24.54
N ILE A 330 -38.07 9.33 -24.38
CA ILE A 330 -36.73 9.15 -23.80
C ILE A 330 -35.69 9.55 -24.85
N PRO A 331 -34.80 10.53 -24.58
CA PRO A 331 -33.71 10.86 -25.47
C PRO A 331 -32.77 9.68 -25.72
N SER A 332 -32.36 9.49 -26.97
CA SER A 332 -31.50 8.37 -27.39
C SER A 332 -30.14 8.33 -26.67
N TRP A 333 -29.61 9.46 -26.21
CA TRP A 333 -28.35 9.50 -25.48
C TRP A 333 -28.44 8.81 -24.11
N ILE A 334 -29.61 8.76 -23.49
CA ILE A 334 -29.82 8.07 -22.20
C ILE A 334 -29.73 6.56 -22.40
N LYS A 335 -30.32 6.08 -23.51
CA LYS A 335 -30.26 4.67 -23.91
C LYS A 335 -28.84 4.24 -24.27
N ASN A 336 -28.08 5.12 -24.94
CA ASN A 336 -26.65 4.89 -25.20
C ASN A 336 -25.83 4.84 -23.91
N ASN A 337 -26.09 5.74 -22.94
CA ASN A 337 -25.43 5.71 -21.64
C ASN A 337 -25.73 4.41 -20.88
N ALA A 338 -26.95 3.89 -20.94
CA ALA A 338 -27.31 2.61 -20.34
C ALA A 338 -26.50 1.44 -20.93
N GLY A 339 -26.32 1.41 -22.25
CA GLY A 339 -25.47 0.42 -22.93
C GLY A 339 -23.99 0.56 -22.55
N TRP A 340 -23.46 1.78 -22.56
CA TRP A 340 -22.09 2.04 -22.13
C TRP A 340 -21.83 1.69 -20.67
N TRP A 341 -22.83 1.84 -19.80
CA TRP A 341 -22.71 1.40 -18.41
C TRP A 341 -22.71 -0.12 -18.29
N ALA A 342 -23.55 -0.82 -19.07
CA ALA A 342 -23.56 -2.27 -19.12
C ALA A 342 -22.24 -2.87 -19.62
N ASP A 343 -21.58 -2.18 -20.57
CA ASP A 343 -20.28 -2.56 -21.15
C ASP A 343 -19.06 -2.07 -20.35
N ASP A 344 -19.25 -1.53 -19.14
CA ASP A 344 -18.17 -0.98 -18.29
C ASP A 344 -17.39 0.21 -18.92
N LEU A 345 -17.99 0.90 -19.89
CA LEU A 345 -17.39 2.05 -20.59
C LEU A 345 -17.62 3.39 -19.88
N ILE A 346 -18.66 3.49 -19.03
CA ILE A 346 -18.93 4.65 -18.17
C ILE A 346 -19.21 4.21 -16.73
N SER A 347 -19.02 5.12 -15.77
CA SER A 347 -19.25 4.82 -14.35
C SER A 347 -20.74 4.72 -14.00
N GLU A 348 -21.06 4.03 -12.89
CA GLU A 348 -22.44 4.03 -12.34
C GLU A 348 -22.94 5.45 -12.05
N SER A 349 -22.07 6.36 -11.61
CA SER A 349 -22.43 7.77 -11.39
C SER A 349 -22.84 8.48 -12.68
N ASP A 350 -22.26 8.11 -13.82
CA ASP A 350 -22.62 8.69 -15.12
C ASP A 350 -23.92 8.10 -15.67
N PHE A 351 -24.20 6.83 -15.36
CA PHE A 351 -25.50 6.22 -15.59
C PHE A 351 -26.60 6.88 -14.74
N VAL A 352 -26.36 7.05 -13.43
CA VAL A 352 -27.32 7.67 -12.49
C VAL A 352 -27.66 9.10 -12.89
N LYS A 353 -26.71 9.90 -13.40
CA LYS A 353 -27.02 11.24 -13.97
C LYS A 353 -28.04 11.19 -15.12
N GLY A 354 -28.03 10.12 -15.92
CA GLY A 354 -29.05 9.87 -16.94
C GLY A 354 -30.43 9.60 -16.34
N ILE A 355 -30.49 8.86 -15.23
CA ILE A 355 -31.72 8.59 -14.48
C ILE A 355 -32.23 9.86 -13.79
N GLU A 356 -31.35 10.64 -13.16
CA GLU A 356 -31.66 11.96 -12.58
C GLU A 356 -32.28 12.89 -13.63
N PHE A 357 -31.75 12.87 -14.86
CA PHE A 357 -32.35 13.62 -15.96
C PHE A 357 -33.78 13.16 -16.25
N LEU A 358 -34.04 11.84 -16.36
CA LEU A 358 -35.40 11.32 -16.59
C LEU A 358 -36.39 11.71 -15.48
N ILE A 359 -35.93 11.71 -14.22
CA ILE A 359 -36.74 12.17 -13.08
C ILE A 359 -36.97 13.69 -13.18
N SER A 360 -35.95 14.48 -13.53
CA SER A 360 -36.07 15.94 -13.67
C SER A 360 -37.09 16.35 -14.75
N GLN A 361 -37.24 15.53 -15.79
CA GLN A 361 -38.20 15.71 -16.88
C GLN A 361 -39.61 15.17 -16.56
N GLY A 362 -39.79 14.46 -15.44
CA GLY A 362 -41.05 13.83 -15.06
C GLY A 362 -41.41 12.60 -15.90
N ILE A 363 -40.41 11.94 -16.50
CA ILE A 363 -40.58 10.67 -17.22
C ILE A 363 -40.58 9.51 -16.21
N ILE A 364 -39.76 9.62 -15.16
CA ILE A 364 -39.76 8.75 -13.98
C ILE A 364 -40.36 9.56 -12.82
N ASN A 365 -41.27 8.95 -12.06
CA ASN A 365 -41.99 9.58 -10.94
C ASN A 365 -41.68 8.87 -9.64
#